data_AF-A0A6A1WDG7-F1
#
_entry.id   AF-A0A6A1WDG7-F1
#
_cell.length_a   1.000
_cell.length_b   1.000
_cell.length_c   1.000
_cell.angle_alpha   90.00
_cell.angle_beta   90.00
_cell.angle_gamma   90.00
#
_symmetry.space_group_name_H-M   'P 1'
#
loop_
_entity.id
_entity.type
_entity.pdbx_description
1 polymer ?
#
loop_
_entity_poly.entity_id
_entity_poly.type
_entity_poly.pdbx_seq_one_letter_code
_entity_poly.pdbx_strand_id
1 'polypeptide(L)'
;MKEKRDSLVGIERPINAGANSGMMLGLRPPQIEIHAIDTALEVVLITGLNSEFMFSETIRVLHEEGAEIVNASFTAVEDTIFHTIHSKVGESALGYEASRICERLKKICR
;
A
#
# COMPACT_ATOMS: atom_id res chain seq x y z
N MET A 1 29.03 4.37 48.58
CA MET A 1 27.74 5.02 48.26
C MET A 1 27.74 5.19 46.74
N LYS A 2 27.16 4.33 45.87
CA LYS A 2 25.75 3.87 45.73
C LYS A 2 24.78 5.02 46.02
N GLU A 3 23.90 5.51 45.15
CA GLU A 3 23.13 5.03 43.99
C GLU A 3 22.46 6.34 43.43
N LYS A 4 21.93 6.52 42.21
CA LYS A 4 20.95 5.74 41.44
C LYS A 4 20.85 6.45 40.07
N ARG A 5 20.88 5.69 38.97
CA ARG A 5 20.48 6.19 37.64
C ARG A 5 19.02 5.84 37.46
N ASP A 6 18.18 6.85 37.33
CA ASP A 6 16.75 6.64 37.09
C ASP A 6 16.56 6.05 35.69
N SER A 7 16.08 4.81 35.70
CA SER A 7 15.68 4.02 34.54
C SER A 7 14.40 4.59 33.95
N LEU A 8 14.47 5.15 32.74
CA LEU A 8 13.30 5.40 31.92
C LEU A 8 12.93 4.08 31.23
N VAL A 9 11.96 3.39 31.82
CA VAL A 9 11.32 2.20 31.29
C VAL A 9 10.80 2.50 29.89
N GLY A 10 11.35 1.82 28.89
CA GLY A 10 10.78 1.76 27.56
C GLY A 10 9.36 1.23 27.67
N ILE A 11 8.38 2.04 27.27
CA ILE A 11 6.99 1.61 27.18
C ILE A 11 6.92 0.67 25.98
N GLU A 12 7.13 -0.62 26.22
CA GLU A 12 6.66 -1.66 25.32
C GLU A 12 5.13 -1.64 25.38
N ARG A 13 4.49 -1.05 24.36
CA ARG A 13 3.04 -1.13 24.23
C ARG A 13 2.69 -2.58 23.88
N PRO A 14 1.80 -3.24 24.63
CA PRO A 14 1.42 -4.61 24.33
C PRO A 14 0.72 -4.68 22.97
N ILE A 15 1.26 -5.56 22.14
CA ILE A 15 0.64 -6.06 20.91
C ILE A 15 -0.67 -6.75 21.33
N ASN A 16 -1.79 -6.02 21.25
CA ASN A 16 -3.10 -6.62 21.41
C ASN A 16 -3.42 -7.45 20.17
N ALA A 17 -3.05 -8.73 20.23
CA ALA A 17 -3.64 -9.77 19.41
C ALA A 17 -5.10 -9.95 19.84
N GLY A 18 -5.99 -9.20 19.21
CA GLY A 18 -7.43 -9.37 19.30
C GLY A 18 -7.99 -9.49 17.89
N ALA A 19 -8.10 -10.73 17.41
CA ALA A 19 -8.82 -11.05 16.19
C ALA A 19 -10.27 -10.56 16.32
N ASN A 20 -10.57 -9.41 15.72
CA ASN A 20 -11.94 -8.99 15.46
C ASN A 20 -12.05 -8.71 13.96
N SER A 21 -12.11 -9.81 13.20
CA SER A 21 -12.62 -9.81 11.84
C SER A 21 -14.08 -9.38 11.92
N GLY A 22 -14.40 -8.16 11.48
CA GLY A 22 -15.80 -7.73 11.30
C GLY A 22 -16.25 -6.40 11.89
N MET A 23 -15.38 -5.52 12.39
CA MET A 23 -15.77 -4.12 12.68
C MET A 23 -15.45 -3.21 11.49
N MET A 24 -16.26 -3.37 10.44
CA MET A 24 -16.36 -2.48 9.30
C MET A 24 -17.11 -1.20 9.73
N LEU A 25 -16.48 -0.37 10.57
CA LEU A 25 -17.03 0.94 10.92
C LEU A 25 -16.86 1.89 9.73
N GLY A 26 -17.79 1.86 8.79
CA GLY A 26 -17.96 2.90 7.76
C GLY A 26 -16.83 3.06 6.73
N LEU A 27 -15.80 2.21 6.77
CA LEU A 27 -14.69 2.26 5.83
C LEU A 27 -15.19 1.78 4.46
N ARG A 28 -15.26 2.71 3.49
CA ARG A 28 -15.45 2.34 2.08
C ARG A 28 -14.39 1.31 1.71
N PRO A 29 -14.76 0.23 1.00
CA PRO A 29 -13.78 -0.76 0.56
C PRO A 29 -12.70 -0.07 -0.28
N PRO A 30 -11.43 -0.50 -0.16
CA PRO A 30 -10.37 0.06 -0.96
C PRO A 30 -10.67 -0.14 -2.45
N GLN A 31 -10.37 0.87 -3.26
CA GLN A 31 -10.56 0.83 -4.70
C GLN A 31 -9.20 0.94 -5.39
N ILE A 32 -9.04 0.25 -6.51
CA ILE A 32 -7.82 0.32 -7.31
C ILE A 32 -8.16 0.57 -8.76
N GLU A 33 -7.57 1.61 -9.32
CA GLU A 33 -7.64 1.97 -10.73
C GLU A 33 -6.24 1.82 -11.32
N ILE A 34 -6.19 1.32 -12.55
CA ILE A 34 -4.93 1.02 -13.22
C ILE A 34 -5.02 1.54 -14.65
N HIS A 35 -4.13 2.45 -15.01
CA HIS A 35 -4.01 3.01 -16.36
C HIS A 35 -2.66 2.59 -16.94
N ALA A 36 -2.67 2.02 -18.14
CA ALA A 36 -1.45 1.62 -18.84
C ALA A 36 -1.40 2.26 -20.22
N ILE A 37 -0.28 2.90 -20.55
CA ILE A 37 0.01 3.47 -21.87
C ILE A 37 1.44 3.07 -22.23
N ASP A 38 1.59 2.25 -23.26
CA ASP A 38 2.87 1.65 -23.67
C ASP A 38 3.58 0.95 -22.48
N THR A 39 4.74 1.47 -22.07
CA THR A 39 5.51 0.97 -20.94
C THR A 39 5.15 1.66 -19.63
N ALA A 40 4.38 2.75 -19.65
CA ALA A 40 3.99 3.48 -18.46
C ALA A 40 2.76 2.86 -17.80
N LEU A 41 2.82 2.72 -16.49
CA LEU A 41 1.75 2.23 -15.64
C LEU A 41 1.46 3.25 -14.53
N GLU A 42 0.21 3.63 -14.40
CA GLU A 42 -0.31 4.41 -13.28
C GLU A 42 -1.24 3.54 -12.46
N VAL A 43 -1.02 3.51 -11.15
CA VAL A 43 -1.90 2.85 -10.19
C VAL A 43 -2.43 3.91 -9.24
N VAL A 44 -3.76 4.01 -9.15
CA VAL A 44 -4.44 4.84 -8.18
C VAL A 44 -5.15 3.92 -7.18
N LEU A 45 -4.70 3.94 -5.94
CA LEU A 45 -5.31 3.20 -4.85
C LEU A 45 -6.03 4.19 -3.94
N ILE A 46 -7.33 3.98 -3.73
CA ILE A 46 -8.18 4.81 -2.89
C ILE A 46 -8.48 4.04 -1.61
N THR A 47 -8.11 4.58 -0.46
CA THR A 47 -8.30 3.93 0.84
C THR A 47 -8.86 4.86 1.90
N GLY A 48 -9.26 4.29 3.04
CA GLY A 48 -9.44 5.06 4.28
C GLY A 48 -8.12 5.28 5.03
N LEU A 49 -8.18 5.93 6.19
CA LEU A 49 -7.03 6.24 7.05
C LEU A 49 -6.30 5.00 7.61
N ASN A 50 -6.98 3.85 7.71
CA ASN A 50 -6.46 2.64 8.35
C ASN A 50 -5.92 1.59 7.34
N SER A 51 -5.39 2.03 6.21
CA SER A 51 -5.06 1.15 5.07
C SER A 51 -3.64 1.34 4.53
N GLU A 52 -2.72 1.86 5.36
CA GLU A 52 -1.33 2.11 4.98
C GLU A 52 -0.60 0.88 4.43
N PHE A 53 -0.93 -0.32 4.94
CA PHE A 53 -0.38 -1.59 4.45
C PHE A 53 -0.64 -1.79 2.94
N MET A 54 -1.78 -1.32 2.43
CA MET A 54 -2.19 -1.52 1.04
C MET A 54 -1.28 -0.78 0.05
N PHE A 55 -0.78 0.40 0.45
CA PHE A 55 0.15 1.18 -0.37
C PHE A 55 1.49 0.47 -0.49
N SER A 56 2.04 0.00 0.64
CA SER A 56 3.29 -0.76 0.67
C SER A 56 3.19 -2.07 -0.10
N GLU A 57 2.06 -2.76 0.01
CA GLU A 57 1.78 -4.00 -0.71
C GLU A 57 1.67 -3.79 -2.23
N THR A 58 1.06 -2.67 -2.65
CA THR A 58 0.97 -2.28 -4.06
C THR A 58 2.37 -2.04 -4.65
N ILE A 59 3.21 -1.29 -3.93
CA ILE A 59 4.63 -1.06 -4.29
C ILE A 59 5.39 -2.38 -4.41
N ARG A 60 5.19 -3.29 -3.44
CA ARG A 60 5.84 -4.60 -3.43
C ARG A 60 5.46 -5.42 -4.66
N VAL A 61 4.17 -5.52 -4.98
CA VAL A 61 3.71 -6.25 -6.16
C VAL A 61 4.31 -5.67 -7.44
N LEU A 62 4.31 -4.35 -7.61
CA LEU A 62 4.92 -3.71 -8.77
C LEU A 62 6.40 -4.07 -8.91
N HIS A 63 7.16 -4.00 -7.82
CA HIS A 63 8.57 -4.35 -7.81
C HIS A 63 8.83 -5.84 -8.10
N GLU A 64 8.04 -6.75 -7.52
CA GLU A 64 8.14 -8.20 -7.78
C GLU A 64 7.83 -8.56 -9.25
N GLU A 65 7.02 -7.76 -9.92
CA GLU A 65 6.69 -7.89 -11.35
C GLU A 65 7.68 -7.13 -12.25
N GLY A 66 8.78 -6.62 -11.70
CA GLY A 66 9.84 -5.96 -12.47
C GLY A 66 9.50 -4.53 -12.93
N ALA A 67 8.44 -3.93 -12.40
CA ALA A 67 8.11 -2.54 -12.71
C ALA A 67 9.03 -1.57 -11.94
N GLU A 68 9.67 -0.66 -12.66
CA GLU A 68 10.45 0.43 -12.09
C GLU A 68 9.51 1.51 -11.56
N ILE A 69 9.58 1.84 -10.28
CA ILE A 69 8.77 2.92 -9.70
C ILE A 69 9.46 4.26 -9.99
N VAL A 70 8.77 5.11 -10.75
CA VAL A 70 9.23 6.45 -11.13
C VAL A 70 8.81 7.48 -10.09
N ASN A 71 7.58 7.36 -9.59
CA ASN A 71 7.02 8.26 -8.59
C ASN A 71 6.00 7.51 -7.73
N ALA A 72 5.94 7.85 -6.45
CA ALA A 72 4.93 7.37 -5.53
C ALA A 72 4.55 8.52 -4.60
N SER A 73 3.27 8.83 -4.55
CA SER A 73 2.73 9.98 -3.81
C SER A 73 1.38 9.65 -3.23
N PHE A 74 0.94 10.44 -2.26
CA PHE A 74 -0.41 10.33 -1.73
C PHE A 74 -0.99 11.71 -1.42
N THR A 75 -2.31 11.81 -1.44
CA THR A 75 -3.05 12.97 -0.97
C THR A 75 -4.19 12.50 -0.07
N ALA A 76 -4.33 13.12 1.09
CA ALA A 76 -5.43 12.88 2.00
C ALA A 76 -6.50 13.97 1.82
N VAL A 77 -7.75 13.56 1.61
CA VAL A 77 -8.93 14.43 1.55
C VAL A 77 -9.96 13.87 2.52
N GLU A 78 -10.19 14.60 3.61
CA GLU A 78 -11.02 14.14 4.74
C GLU A 78 -10.51 12.79 5.26
N ASP A 79 -11.37 11.77 5.24
CA ASP A 79 -11.05 10.40 5.67
C ASP A 79 -10.62 9.48 4.50
N THR A 80 -10.34 10.07 3.33
CA THR A 80 -9.93 9.34 2.11
C THR A 80 -8.48 9.62 1.79
N ILE A 81 -7.72 8.59 1.45
CA ILE A 81 -6.35 8.71 0.95
C ILE A 81 -6.33 8.22 -0.49
N PHE A 82 -5.82 9.08 -1.38
CA PHE A 82 -5.54 8.77 -2.78
C PHE A 82 -4.04 8.53 -2.91
N HIS A 83 -3.65 7.29 -3.12
CA HIS A 83 -2.28 6.91 -3.41
C HIS A 83 -2.10 6.81 -4.92
N THR A 84 -1.10 7.52 -5.44
CA THR A 84 -0.77 7.51 -6.87
C THR A 84 0.64 7.00 -7.05
N ILE A 85 0.78 5.92 -7.82
CA ILE A 85 2.07 5.31 -8.14
C ILE A 85 2.24 5.32 -9.66
N HIS A 86 3.32 5.93 -10.12
CA HIS A 86 3.75 5.90 -11.52
C HIS A 86 4.94 4.96 -11.64
N SER A 87 4.84 4.00 -12.54
CA SER A 87 5.88 3.01 -12.80
C SER A 87 6.06 2.75 -14.29
N LYS A 88 7.15 2.07 -14.64
CA LYS A 88 7.48 1.64 -16.00
C LYS A 88 7.75 0.15 -16.03
N VAL A 89 7.22 -0.53 -17.03
CA VAL A 89 7.51 -1.94 -17.35
C VAL A 89 8.42 -2.02 -18.57
N GLY A 90 9.25 -3.06 -18.66
CA GLY A 90 10.20 -3.21 -19.78
C GLY A 90 9.51 -3.32 -21.15
N GLU A 91 10.20 -2.94 -22.24
CA GLU A 91 9.64 -2.97 -23.60
C GLU A 91 9.25 -4.38 -24.07
N SER A 92 9.87 -5.42 -23.51
CA SER A 92 9.51 -6.83 -23.75
C SER A 92 8.21 -7.27 -23.06
N ALA A 93 7.65 -6.43 -22.19
CA ALA A 93 6.56 -6.75 -21.27
C ALA A 93 5.16 -6.34 -21.79
N LEU A 94 5.08 -5.82 -23.02
CA LEU A 94 3.85 -5.26 -23.59
C LEU A 94 2.75 -6.34 -23.71
N GLY A 95 1.75 -6.25 -22.81
CA GLY A 95 0.51 -7.02 -22.84
C GLY A 95 0.35 -8.03 -21.69
N TYR A 96 1.26 -8.99 -21.56
CA TYR A 96 1.11 -10.07 -20.57
C TYR A 96 1.39 -9.61 -19.14
N GLU A 97 2.48 -8.86 -18.93
CA GLU A 97 2.89 -8.46 -17.58
C GLU A 97 1.95 -7.41 -16.99
N ALA A 98 1.49 -6.45 -17.80
CA ALA A 98 0.48 -5.49 -17.37
C ALA A 98 -0.81 -6.19 -16.91
N SER A 99 -1.28 -7.22 -17.63
CA SER A 99 -2.45 -8.02 -17.21
C SER A 99 -2.19 -8.76 -15.89
N ARG A 100 -1.02 -9.37 -15.74
CA ARG A 100 -0.64 -10.09 -14.51
C ARG A 100 -0.53 -9.15 -13.30
N ILE A 101 0.11 -8.00 -13.47
CA ILE A 101 0.19 -6.94 -12.46
C ILE A 101 -1.23 -6.52 -12.07
N CYS A 102 -2.10 -6.24 -13.03
CA CYS A 102 -3.49 -5.86 -12.76
C CYS A 102 -4.24 -6.90 -11.94
N GLU A 103 -4.11 -8.18 -12.27
CA GLU A 103 -4.74 -9.27 -11.52
C GLU A 103 -4.22 -9.39 -10.09
N ARG A 104 -2.90 -9.23 -9.88
CA ARG A 104 -2.30 -9.26 -8.54
C ARG A 104 -2.73 -8.07 -7.70
N LEU A 105 -2.72 -6.88 -8.29
CA LEU A 105 -3.14 -5.63 -7.63
C LEU A 105 -4.61 -5.66 -7.21
N LYS A 106 -5.51 -6.20 -8.05
CA LYS A 106 -6.93 -6.37 -7.70
C LYS A 106 -7.17 -7.31 -6.51
N LYS A 107 -6.25 -8.22 -6.20
CA LYS A 107 -6.35 -9.10 -5.02
C LYS A 107 -6.04 -8.38 -3.72
N ILE A 108 -5.31 -7.27 -3.77
CA ILE A 108 -4.98 -6.47 -2.59
C ILE A 108 -6.25 -5.82 -2.02
N CYS A 109 -7.19 -5.42 -2.88
CA CYS A 109 -8.44 -4.76 -2.51
C CYS A 109 -9.63 -5.70 -2.24
N ARG A 110 -9.40 -7.01 -2.18
CA ARG A 110 -10.46 -8.02 -1.98
C ARG A 110 -10.56 -8.51 -0.54
#